data_AF-A0A958YZS8-F1
#
_entry.id   AF-A0A958YZS8-F1
#
_cell.length_a   1.000
_cell.length_b   1.000
_cell.length_c   1.000
_cell.angle_alpha   90.00
_cell.angle_beta   90.00
_cell.angle_gamma   90.00
#
_symmetry.space_group_name_H-M   'P 1'
#
loop_
_entity.id
_entity.type
_entity.pdbx_description
1 polymer ?
#
loop_
_entity_poly.entity_id
_entity_poly.type
_entity_poly.pdbx_seq_one_letter_code
_entity_poly.pdbx_strand_id
1 'polypeptide(L)'
;MKKITFLFLVVLLIVSCENESVTQPEEQTCDNGTYVGNVFLSTQQEVDEFGAMCYTKIEGRLQISERGLDDDIIDLTPLSSLTEVYPGRIRIHANNLTSLNGFQNITKLGGLYVHSCNALIDLSGLENLISIGGAEGYFQELHIEENNSLINLNGLNNLQETNGLVIVSNPSLESLDGLENLASTFTSNYYIGIDIGVFNTHIGVIPQPNLSDFCALQNLFSNGTFNPNLIRIQQNSYNPTVQDIIDGNCSQ
;
A
#
# COMPACT_ATOMS: atom_id res chain seq x y z
N MET A 1 65.66 42.84 23.53
CA MET A 1 64.33 43.30 23.06
C MET A 1 64.46 43.69 21.59
N LYS A 2 64.14 42.78 20.67
CA LYS A 2 64.19 43.02 19.21
C LYS A 2 62.78 43.41 18.75
N LYS A 3 62.66 44.57 18.12
CA LYS A 3 61.43 45.04 17.46
C LYS A 3 61.16 44.17 16.23
N ILE A 4 59.96 43.58 16.14
CA ILE A 4 59.47 42.90 14.94
C ILE A 4 58.42 43.83 14.33
N THR A 5 58.72 44.35 13.14
CA THR A 5 57.84 45.19 12.33
C THR A 5 56.93 44.27 11.52
N PHE A 6 55.61 44.35 11.72
CA PHE A 6 54.62 43.62 10.92
C PHE A 6 54.35 44.40 9.63
N LEU A 7 54.74 43.83 8.49
CA LEU A 7 54.46 44.37 7.15
C LEU A 7 53.03 43.96 6.79
N PHE A 8 52.10 44.93 6.73
CA PHE A 8 50.74 44.70 6.23
C PHE A 8 50.77 44.61 4.70
N LEU A 9 50.62 43.40 4.17
CA LEU A 9 50.39 43.16 2.76
C LEU A 9 48.88 43.35 2.49
N VAL A 10 48.49 44.49 1.92
CA VAL A 10 47.12 44.70 1.45
C VAL A 10 46.97 43.93 0.13
N VAL A 11 46.41 42.73 0.21
CA VAL A 11 45.91 42.02 -0.97
C VAL A 11 44.58 42.66 -1.34
N LEU A 12 44.56 43.43 -2.44
CA LEU A 12 43.31 43.80 -3.10
C LEU A 12 42.69 42.50 -3.64
N LEU A 13 41.73 41.95 -2.90
CA LEU A 13 40.78 41.00 -3.46
C LEU A 13 39.75 41.81 -4.24
N ILE A 14 39.82 41.64 -5.55
CA ILE A 14 38.84 42.13 -6.52
C ILE A 14 37.53 41.43 -6.17
N VAL A 15 36.53 42.18 -5.71
CA VAL A 15 35.18 41.66 -5.52
C VAL A 15 34.61 41.39 -6.91
N SER A 16 34.71 40.13 -7.34
CA SER A 16 33.81 39.59 -8.36
C SER A 16 32.53 39.21 -7.63
N CYS A 17 31.43 39.91 -7.92
CA CYS A 17 30.10 39.39 -7.63
C CYS A 17 29.86 38.20 -8.56
N GLU A 18 30.28 37.01 -8.17
CA GLU A 18 29.57 35.82 -8.59
C GLU A 18 28.30 35.77 -7.74
N ASN A 19 27.15 35.79 -8.42
CA ASN A 19 25.88 35.52 -7.79
C ASN A 19 26.04 34.26 -6.93
N GLU A 20 25.81 34.35 -5.63
CA GLU A 20 25.51 33.18 -4.83
C GLU A 20 24.27 32.55 -5.47
N SER A 21 24.49 31.57 -6.35
CA SER A 21 23.45 30.62 -6.68
C SER A 21 23.05 30.03 -5.36
N VAL A 22 21.85 30.37 -4.90
CA VAL A 22 21.13 29.60 -3.90
C VAL A 22 21.20 28.17 -4.40
N THR A 23 22.09 27.37 -3.83
CA THR A 23 22.08 25.93 -4.07
C THR A 23 20.76 25.48 -3.50
N GLN A 24 19.80 25.21 -4.38
CA GLN A 24 18.65 24.38 -4.04
C GLN A 24 19.23 23.16 -3.30
N PRO A 25 18.63 22.73 -2.17
CA PRO A 25 19.09 21.50 -1.54
C PRO A 25 19.09 20.45 -2.65
N GLU A 26 20.25 19.85 -2.93
CA GLU A 26 20.34 18.75 -3.88
C GLU A 26 19.22 17.79 -3.47
N GLU A 27 18.23 17.60 -4.34
CA GLU A 27 17.20 16.60 -4.12
C GLU A 27 17.96 15.31 -3.84
N GLN A 28 17.86 14.82 -2.60
CA GLN A 28 18.46 13.56 -2.24
C GLN A 28 17.76 12.51 -3.09
N THR A 29 18.36 12.17 -4.22
CA THR A 29 17.85 11.14 -5.11
C THR A 29 18.04 9.83 -4.36
N CYS A 30 16.97 9.28 -3.81
CA CYS A 30 17.00 7.93 -3.28
C CYS A 30 17.28 6.95 -4.42
N ASP A 31 18.50 6.41 -4.46
CA ASP A 31 18.94 5.41 -5.44
C ASP A 31 19.80 4.32 -4.78
N ASN A 32 19.47 3.92 -3.55
CA ASN A 32 20.11 2.72 -2.97
C ASN A 32 19.61 1.42 -3.63
N GLY A 33 18.84 1.53 -4.71
CA GLY A 33 18.42 0.44 -5.55
C GLY A 33 17.56 -0.58 -4.83
N THR A 34 17.96 -1.85 -4.93
CA THR A 34 17.17 -3.00 -4.47
C THR A 34 17.73 -3.60 -3.18
N TYR A 35 16.89 -3.69 -2.16
CA TYR A 35 17.12 -4.56 -1.02
C TYR A 35 16.69 -6.00 -1.37
N VAL A 36 17.60 -6.97 -1.26
CA VAL A 36 17.30 -8.38 -1.51
C VAL A 36 17.12 -9.11 -0.18
N GLY A 37 15.92 -9.64 0.07
CA GLY A 37 15.57 -10.33 1.31
C GLY A 37 14.29 -9.80 1.95
N ASN A 38 13.90 -10.41 3.07
CA ASN A 38 12.74 -9.97 3.83
C ASN A 38 13.14 -8.87 4.82
N VAL A 39 12.24 -7.90 5.00
CA VAL A 39 12.32 -6.77 5.92
C VAL A 39 11.21 -6.92 6.94
N PHE A 40 11.56 -6.84 8.22
CA PHE A 40 10.62 -6.93 9.35
C PHE A 40 10.83 -5.70 10.22
N LEU A 41 9.81 -4.86 10.33
CA LEU A 41 9.82 -3.61 11.08
C LEU A 41 8.74 -3.72 12.15
N SER A 42 9.13 -3.79 13.42
CA SER A 42 8.25 -3.96 14.58
C SER A 42 8.16 -2.69 15.43
N THR A 43 9.00 -1.69 15.17
CA THR A 43 9.00 -0.40 15.86
C THR A 43 9.13 0.78 14.91
N GLN A 44 8.71 1.97 15.34
CA GLN A 44 8.90 3.21 14.57
C GLN A 44 10.38 3.49 14.29
N GLN A 45 11.26 3.22 15.26
CA GLN A 45 12.70 3.37 15.07
C GLN A 45 13.23 2.52 13.90
N GLU A 46 12.78 1.27 13.77
CA GLU A 46 13.17 0.40 12.66
C GLU A 46 12.64 0.92 11.31
N VAL A 47 11.44 1.51 11.29
CA VAL A 47 10.89 2.19 10.10
C VAL A 47 11.78 3.36 9.69
N ASP A 48 12.15 4.20 10.65
CA ASP A 48 13.01 5.37 10.42
C ASP A 48 14.40 4.94 9.92
N GLU A 49 15.01 3.94 10.56
CA GLU A 49 16.33 3.42 10.21
C GLU A 49 16.34 2.76 8.82
N PHE A 50 15.32 1.97 8.48
CA PHE A 50 15.22 1.37 7.15
C PHE A 50 14.94 2.43 6.08
N GLY A 51 14.06 3.39 6.36
CA GLY A 51 13.75 4.50 5.45
C GLY A 51 14.97 5.37 5.13
N ALA A 52 15.83 5.62 6.13
CA ALA A 52 17.09 6.33 5.94
C ALA A 52 18.06 5.62 4.97
N MET A 53 17.85 4.33 4.70
CA MET A 53 18.60 3.59 3.69
C MET A 53 18.13 3.87 2.27
N CYS A 54 17.07 4.65 2.01
CA CYS A 54 16.70 5.12 0.66
C CYS A 54 16.56 4.01 -0.41
N TYR A 55 16.18 2.78 -0.04
CA TYR A 55 15.91 1.73 -1.03
C TYR A 55 14.67 2.09 -1.85
N THR A 56 14.70 1.81 -3.14
CA THR A 56 13.57 2.04 -4.06
C THR A 56 12.81 0.77 -4.38
N LYS A 57 13.42 -0.40 -4.14
CA LYS A 57 12.82 -1.71 -4.34
C LYS A 57 13.14 -2.67 -3.20
N ILE A 58 12.19 -3.54 -2.87
CA ILE A 58 12.42 -4.75 -2.04
C ILE A 58 12.11 -6.01 -2.85
N GLU A 59 13.11 -6.88 -3.02
CA GLU A 59 12.95 -8.25 -3.54
C GLU A 59 12.78 -9.23 -2.38
N GLY A 60 11.58 -9.19 -1.80
CA GLY A 60 11.20 -10.00 -0.65
C GLY A 60 9.96 -9.44 0.04
N ARG A 61 9.65 -9.95 1.23
CA ARG A 61 8.53 -9.44 2.03
C ARG A 61 8.94 -8.18 2.78
N LEU A 62 8.10 -7.15 2.76
CA LEU A 62 8.09 -6.10 3.78
C LEU A 62 6.97 -6.39 4.79
N GLN A 63 7.32 -6.51 6.07
CA GLN A 63 6.37 -6.72 7.15
C GLN A 63 6.44 -5.56 8.14
N ILE A 64 5.31 -4.88 8.32
CA ILE A 64 5.11 -3.77 9.26
C ILE A 64 4.26 -4.28 10.42
N SER A 65 4.85 -4.34 11.61
CA SER A 65 4.30 -4.98 12.81
C SER A 65 4.00 -6.49 12.61
N GLU A 66 3.54 -7.14 13.67
CA GLU A 66 3.09 -8.53 13.67
C GLU A 66 1.74 -8.64 14.39
N ARG A 67 0.89 -9.56 13.94
CA ARG A 67 -0.44 -9.77 14.50
C ARG A 67 -0.37 -10.03 16.01
N GLY A 68 -1.13 -9.24 16.78
CA GLY A 68 -1.29 -9.43 18.22
C GLY A 68 -0.14 -8.87 19.06
N LEU A 69 0.79 -8.12 18.47
CA LEU A 69 1.76 -7.32 19.20
C LEU A 69 1.25 -5.89 19.36
N ASP A 70 1.60 -5.28 20.49
CA ASP A 70 1.53 -3.83 20.63
C ASP A 70 2.72 -3.24 19.87
N ASP A 71 2.46 -2.40 18.88
CA ASP A 71 3.47 -1.64 18.14
C ASP A 71 3.35 -0.14 18.42
N ASP A 72 4.45 0.59 18.20
CA ASP A 72 4.53 2.05 18.29
C ASP A 72 4.59 2.73 16.93
N ILE A 73 4.31 1.99 15.85
CA ILE A 73 4.41 2.47 14.47
C ILE A 73 3.19 3.34 14.15
N ILE A 74 3.45 4.62 13.89
CA ILE A 74 2.43 5.62 13.58
C ILE A 74 2.69 6.37 12.28
N ASP A 75 3.90 6.23 11.71
CA ASP A 75 4.34 6.97 10.55
C ASP A 75 5.15 6.08 9.60
N LEU A 76 4.70 5.95 8.35
CA LEU A 76 5.41 5.23 7.29
C LEU A 76 6.14 6.17 6.32
N THR A 77 6.08 7.49 6.50
CA THR A 77 6.72 8.46 5.60
C THR A 77 8.22 8.23 5.36
N PRO A 78 9.02 7.65 6.30
CA PRO A 78 10.40 7.26 6.01
C PRO A 78 10.53 6.27 4.84
N LEU A 79 9.49 5.48 4.55
CA LEU A 79 9.47 4.49 3.47
C LEU A 79 9.12 5.06 2.09
N SER A 80 8.92 6.38 1.98
CA SER A 80 8.49 7.07 0.77
C SER A 80 9.38 6.88 -0.46
N SER A 81 10.62 6.41 -0.30
CA SER A 81 11.49 6.08 -1.43
C SER A 81 11.07 4.83 -2.18
N LEU A 82 10.26 3.95 -1.58
CA LEU A 82 9.86 2.68 -2.18
C LEU A 82 8.91 2.91 -3.36
N THR A 83 9.24 2.26 -4.48
CA THR A 83 8.45 2.25 -5.72
C THR A 83 7.87 0.88 -6.05
N GLU A 84 8.50 -0.19 -5.54
CA GLU A 84 8.04 -1.56 -5.71
C GLU A 84 8.48 -2.50 -4.58
N VAL A 85 7.61 -3.44 -4.23
CA VAL A 85 7.94 -4.63 -3.42
C VAL A 85 7.54 -5.84 -4.25
N TYR A 86 8.46 -6.33 -5.06
CA TYR A 86 8.20 -7.32 -6.10
C TYR A 86 9.42 -8.22 -6.32
N PRO A 87 9.25 -9.55 -6.46
CA PRO A 87 7.99 -10.31 -6.53
C PRO A 87 7.34 -10.59 -5.16
N GLY A 88 7.86 -9.99 -4.09
CA GLY A 88 7.36 -10.18 -2.74
C GLY A 88 6.09 -9.40 -2.42
N ARG A 89 5.80 -9.24 -1.13
CA ARG A 89 4.53 -8.68 -0.64
C ARG A 89 4.75 -7.70 0.51
N ILE A 90 3.79 -6.82 0.71
CA ILE A 90 3.67 -6.03 1.93
C ILE A 90 2.66 -6.71 2.87
N ARG A 91 3.01 -6.82 4.14
CA ARG A 91 2.09 -7.20 5.23
C ARG A 91 2.07 -6.09 6.28
N ILE A 92 0.89 -5.65 6.68
CA ILE A 92 0.70 -4.58 7.65
C ILE A 92 -0.24 -5.08 8.75
N HIS A 93 0.24 -4.97 10.00
CA HIS A 93 -0.49 -5.29 11.22
C HIS A 93 -0.51 -4.14 12.24
N ALA A 94 -0.07 -2.94 11.83
CA ALA A 94 0.13 -1.82 12.74
C ALA A 94 -1.21 -1.17 13.13
N ASN A 95 -1.59 -1.35 14.40
CA ASN A 95 -2.92 -0.96 14.90
C ASN A 95 -3.10 0.56 15.01
N ASN A 96 -2.00 1.30 15.18
CA ASN A 96 -2.00 2.74 15.43
C ASN A 96 -1.85 3.58 14.16
N LEU A 97 -1.63 2.94 12.99
CA LEU A 97 -1.56 3.65 11.72
C LEU A 97 -2.93 4.20 11.31
N THR A 98 -2.94 5.49 10.97
CA THR A 98 -4.14 6.20 10.48
C THR A 98 -4.10 6.48 8.98
N SER A 99 -2.94 6.27 8.35
CA SER A 99 -2.77 6.34 6.90
C SER A 99 -1.61 5.44 6.47
N LEU A 100 -1.51 5.16 5.17
CA LEU A 100 -0.39 4.47 4.54
C LEU A 100 0.58 5.46 3.85
N ASN A 101 0.53 6.74 4.24
CA ASN A 101 1.48 7.75 3.77
C ASN A 101 2.91 7.30 4.07
N GLY A 102 3.74 7.21 3.04
CA GLY A 102 4.95 6.39 3.02
C GLY A 102 4.98 5.43 1.83
N PHE A 103 3.82 5.02 1.33
CA PHE A 103 3.71 4.15 0.15
C PHE A 103 3.26 4.88 -1.12
N GLN A 104 3.23 6.21 -1.10
CA GLN A 104 2.69 7.02 -2.20
C GLN A 104 3.45 6.85 -3.52
N ASN A 105 4.68 6.34 -3.50
CA ASN A 105 5.45 6.11 -4.72
C ASN A 105 5.38 4.66 -5.21
N ILE A 106 4.72 3.76 -4.46
CA ILE A 106 4.60 2.35 -4.82
C ILE A 106 3.61 2.20 -5.97
N THR A 107 4.09 1.64 -7.08
CA THR A 107 3.26 1.37 -8.26
C THR A 107 2.99 -0.12 -8.49
N LYS A 108 3.81 -1.00 -7.89
CA LYS A 108 3.76 -2.44 -8.12
C LYS A 108 4.10 -3.24 -6.88
N LEU A 109 3.26 -4.24 -6.61
CA LEU A 109 3.45 -5.21 -5.52
C LEU A 109 3.29 -6.63 -6.05
N GLY A 110 3.94 -7.61 -5.43
CA GLY A 110 3.53 -9.01 -5.64
C GLY A 110 2.26 -9.36 -4.84
N GLY A 111 2.08 -8.79 -3.64
CA GLY A 111 0.89 -8.98 -2.80
C GLY A 111 0.76 -7.87 -1.76
N LEU A 112 -0.47 -7.61 -1.29
CA LEU A 112 -0.75 -6.64 -0.24
C LEU A 112 -1.70 -7.26 0.79
N TYR A 113 -1.26 -7.30 2.05
CA TYR A 113 -2.05 -7.78 3.17
C TYR A 113 -2.17 -6.66 4.21
N VAL A 114 -3.37 -6.12 4.38
CA VAL A 114 -3.70 -5.13 5.42
C VAL A 114 -4.61 -5.81 6.42
N HIS A 115 -4.08 -6.15 7.59
CA HIS A 115 -4.76 -7.02 8.54
C HIS A 115 -4.68 -6.49 9.96
N SER A 116 -5.83 -6.29 10.62
CA SER A 116 -5.91 -5.72 11.98
C SER A 116 -5.29 -4.32 12.11
N CYS A 117 -5.43 -3.45 11.10
CA CYS A 117 -5.02 -2.05 11.19
C CYS A 117 -6.21 -1.19 11.65
N ASN A 118 -6.54 -1.29 12.94
CA ASN A 118 -7.81 -0.81 13.48
C ASN A 118 -8.02 0.71 13.47
N ALA A 119 -6.97 1.51 13.28
CA ALA A 119 -7.07 2.97 13.17
C ALA A 119 -7.16 3.48 11.71
N LEU A 120 -6.99 2.61 10.70
CA LEU A 120 -7.17 2.98 9.29
C LEU A 120 -8.66 3.15 8.96
N ILE A 121 -8.99 4.27 8.31
CA ILE A 121 -10.35 4.56 7.81
C ILE A 121 -10.50 4.34 6.31
N ASP A 122 -9.39 4.40 5.58
CA ASP A 122 -9.23 4.11 4.15
C ASP A 122 -7.78 3.63 3.90
N LEU A 123 -7.38 3.57 2.63
CA LEU A 123 -6.05 3.14 2.19
C LEU A 123 -5.24 4.30 1.58
N SER A 124 -5.50 5.54 2.01
CA SER A 124 -4.75 6.73 1.57
C SER A 124 -3.25 6.53 1.75
N GLY A 125 -2.47 6.91 0.75
CA GLY A 125 -1.05 6.60 0.61
C GLY A 125 -0.76 5.51 -0.43
N LEU A 126 -1.76 4.86 -1.02
CA LEU A 126 -1.60 3.87 -2.11
C LEU A 126 -2.04 4.40 -3.48
N GLU A 127 -2.23 5.71 -3.64
CA GLU A 127 -2.87 6.32 -4.81
C GLU A 127 -2.17 6.00 -6.13
N ASN A 128 -0.87 5.70 -6.11
CA ASN A 128 -0.10 5.36 -7.31
C ASN A 128 0.03 3.86 -7.56
N LEU A 129 -0.59 3.00 -6.74
CA LEU A 129 -0.54 1.55 -6.91
C LEU A 129 -1.34 1.13 -8.16
N ILE A 130 -0.66 0.52 -9.14
CA ILE A 130 -1.24 0.11 -10.42
C ILE A 130 -1.55 -1.39 -10.44
N SER A 131 -0.68 -2.21 -9.86
CA SER A 131 -0.78 -3.67 -9.97
C SER A 131 -0.34 -4.42 -8.71
N ILE A 132 -1.08 -5.50 -8.41
CA ILE A 132 -0.74 -6.49 -7.39
C ILE A 132 -0.65 -7.88 -8.07
N GLY A 133 0.51 -8.52 -8.00
CA GLY A 133 0.76 -9.84 -8.57
C GLY A 133 1.53 -9.81 -9.89
N GLY A 134 1.26 -10.77 -10.76
CA GLY A 134 1.95 -10.93 -12.05
C GLY A 134 3.24 -11.76 -12.00
N ALA A 135 3.62 -12.32 -10.84
CA ALA A 135 4.70 -13.30 -10.73
C ALA A 135 4.15 -14.74 -10.69
N GLU A 136 4.98 -15.74 -10.97
CA GLU A 136 4.60 -17.13 -10.65
C GLU A 136 4.82 -17.39 -9.15
N GLY A 137 3.78 -17.86 -8.45
CA GLY A 137 3.91 -18.27 -7.05
C GLY A 137 2.66 -18.02 -6.22
N TYR A 138 2.59 -18.73 -5.09
CA TYR A 138 1.51 -18.60 -4.12
C TYR A 138 1.62 -17.23 -3.40
N PHE A 139 0.48 -16.64 -2.99
CA PHE A 139 0.35 -15.42 -2.17
C PHE A 139 0.45 -14.06 -2.89
N GLN A 140 -0.22 -13.93 -4.03
CA GLN A 140 -0.32 -12.67 -4.78
C GLN A 140 -1.78 -12.25 -4.82
N GLU A 141 -2.23 -11.54 -3.79
CA GLU A 141 -3.60 -11.04 -3.71
C GLU A 141 -3.63 -9.70 -3.00
N LEU A 142 -4.73 -8.98 -3.20
CA LEU A 142 -5.16 -7.90 -2.33
C LEU A 142 -5.98 -8.54 -1.21
N HIS A 143 -5.44 -8.55 0.00
CA HIS A 143 -6.08 -9.10 1.19
C HIS A 143 -6.30 -7.99 2.22
N ILE A 144 -7.57 -7.71 2.53
CA ILE A 144 -7.98 -6.69 3.50
C ILE A 144 -8.86 -7.37 4.56
N GLU A 145 -8.36 -7.46 5.79
CA GLU A 145 -9.02 -8.24 6.82
C GLU A 145 -8.96 -7.62 8.22
N GLU A 146 -10.02 -7.77 9.00
CA GLU A 146 -10.04 -7.38 10.42
C GLU A 146 -9.69 -5.89 10.68
N ASN A 147 -9.94 -4.98 9.71
CA ASN A 147 -9.70 -3.55 9.88
C ASN A 147 -10.99 -2.87 10.37
N ASN A 148 -11.13 -2.74 11.70
CA ASN A 148 -12.42 -2.38 12.31
C ASN A 148 -12.93 -0.98 11.97
N SER A 149 -12.07 -0.03 11.63
CA SER A 149 -12.46 1.36 11.31
C SER A 149 -12.47 1.66 9.81
N LEU A 150 -12.12 0.69 8.96
CA LEU A 150 -12.02 0.89 7.51
C LEU A 150 -13.43 1.04 6.93
N ILE A 151 -13.72 2.17 6.28
CA ILE A 151 -15.05 2.53 5.75
C ILE A 151 -15.13 2.30 4.24
N ASN A 152 -14.03 2.49 3.52
CA ASN A 152 -13.92 2.26 2.08
C ASN A 152 -12.47 1.91 1.70
N LEU A 153 -12.20 1.73 0.40
CA LEU A 153 -10.88 1.37 -0.13
C LEU A 153 -10.21 2.53 -0.90
N ASN A 154 -10.63 3.77 -0.63
CA ASN A 154 -10.03 4.94 -1.24
C ASN A 154 -8.52 4.93 -1.00
N GLY A 155 -7.77 5.35 -2.02
CA GLY A 155 -6.34 5.11 -2.11
C GLY A 155 -6.00 4.05 -3.15
N LEU A 156 -6.89 3.09 -3.43
CA LEU A 156 -6.68 2.11 -4.51
C LEU A 156 -7.17 2.55 -5.89
N ASN A 157 -7.58 3.81 -6.05
CA ASN A 157 -8.26 4.31 -7.25
C ASN A 157 -7.55 4.02 -8.59
N ASN A 158 -6.22 3.84 -8.60
CA ASN A 158 -5.44 3.54 -9.80
C ASN A 158 -5.11 2.05 -9.99
N LEU A 159 -5.56 1.19 -9.07
CA LEU A 159 -5.34 -0.24 -9.12
C LEU A 159 -6.12 -0.84 -10.29
N GLN A 160 -5.39 -1.39 -11.26
CA GLN A 160 -5.95 -1.98 -12.47
C GLN A 160 -5.97 -3.49 -12.42
N GLU A 161 -5.00 -4.11 -11.74
CA GLU A 161 -4.80 -5.56 -11.80
C GLU A 161 -4.51 -6.16 -10.42
N THR A 162 -5.17 -7.28 -10.11
CA THR A 162 -4.84 -8.14 -8.97
C THR A 162 -5.04 -9.62 -9.33
N ASN A 163 -4.21 -10.50 -8.77
CA ASN A 163 -4.34 -11.96 -8.90
C ASN A 163 -5.38 -12.57 -7.94
N GLY A 164 -5.88 -11.80 -6.97
CA GLY A 164 -6.87 -12.24 -5.97
C GLY A 164 -7.46 -11.05 -5.23
N LEU A 165 -8.72 -11.15 -4.84
CA LEU A 165 -9.39 -10.13 -4.02
C LEU A 165 -10.06 -10.80 -2.82
N VAL A 166 -9.53 -10.54 -1.63
CA VAL A 166 -10.04 -11.05 -0.36
C VAL A 166 -10.34 -9.86 0.54
N ILE A 167 -11.62 -9.64 0.85
CA ILE A 167 -12.08 -8.56 1.73
C ILE A 167 -13.03 -9.19 2.75
N VAL A 168 -12.56 -9.39 3.98
CA VAL A 168 -13.29 -10.18 4.98
C VAL A 168 -13.18 -9.54 6.37
N SER A 169 -14.17 -9.69 7.24
CA SER A 169 -14.10 -9.15 8.63
C SER A 169 -13.80 -7.65 8.75
N ASN A 170 -14.27 -6.79 7.85
CA ASN A 170 -14.15 -5.32 8.00
C ASN A 170 -15.52 -4.73 8.39
N PRO A 171 -15.88 -4.69 9.68
CA PRO A 171 -17.26 -4.44 10.11
C PRO A 171 -17.79 -3.05 9.77
N SER A 172 -16.92 -2.05 9.68
CA SER A 172 -17.28 -0.67 9.32
C SER A 172 -17.24 -0.39 7.82
N LEU A 173 -16.82 -1.35 6.99
CA LEU A 173 -16.69 -1.15 5.56
C LEU A 173 -18.10 -0.99 4.95
N GLU A 174 -18.34 0.15 4.32
CA GLU A 174 -19.64 0.53 3.72
C GLU A 174 -19.66 0.33 2.20
N SER A 175 -18.54 0.63 1.54
CA SER A 175 -18.38 0.53 0.10
C SER A 175 -17.04 -0.08 -0.31
N LEU A 176 -16.97 -0.52 -1.56
CA LEU A 176 -15.73 -0.94 -2.24
C LEU A 176 -15.08 0.19 -3.05
N ASP A 177 -15.47 1.45 -2.80
CA ASP A 177 -14.95 2.63 -3.50
C ASP A 177 -13.43 2.65 -3.46
N GLY A 178 -12.81 3.00 -4.58
CA GLY A 178 -11.39 2.86 -4.84
C GLY A 178 -11.02 1.68 -5.74
N LEU A 179 -11.94 0.76 -6.05
CA LEU A 179 -11.69 -0.36 -6.96
C LEU A 179 -12.27 -0.18 -8.38
N GLU A 180 -12.74 1.02 -8.74
CA GLU A 180 -13.47 1.29 -9.98
C GLU A 180 -12.66 0.95 -11.25
N ASN A 181 -11.34 1.11 -11.18
CA ASN A 181 -10.43 0.85 -12.30
C ASN A 181 -9.95 -0.60 -12.37
N LEU A 182 -10.35 -1.45 -11.42
CA LEU A 182 -9.93 -2.85 -11.39
C LEU A 182 -10.53 -3.60 -12.57
N ALA A 183 -9.67 -4.09 -13.46
CA ALA A 183 -10.03 -4.95 -14.58
C ALA A 183 -8.91 -5.99 -14.73
N SER A 184 -8.97 -7.06 -13.93
CA SER A 184 -7.86 -8.01 -13.91
C SER A 184 -7.69 -8.70 -15.25
N THR A 185 -6.50 -8.64 -15.83
CA THR A 185 -6.18 -9.23 -17.14
C THR A 185 -5.28 -10.46 -17.03
N PHE A 186 -4.90 -10.86 -15.80
CA PHE A 186 -4.00 -12.00 -15.61
C PHE A 186 -4.65 -13.30 -16.10
N THR A 187 -4.08 -13.86 -17.17
CA THR A 187 -4.56 -15.10 -17.81
C THR A 187 -3.95 -16.37 -17.20
N SER A 188 -3.33 -16.29 -16.02
CA SER A 188 -2.70 -17.46 -15.42
C SER A 188 -3.79 -18.47 -15.02
N ASN A 189 -3.50 -19.77 -15.16
CA ASN A 189 -4.41 -20.87 -14.78
C ASN A 189 -4.71 -20.92 -13.26
N TYR A 190 -4.20 -19.95 -12.49
CA TYR A 190 -4.55 -19.69 -11.11
C TYR A 190 -5.58 -18.56 -11.09
N TYR A 191 -6.84 -18.94 -11.24
CA TYR A 191 -7.92 -17.97 -11.35
C TYR A 191 -8.08 -17.13 -10.08
N ILE A 192 -8.42 -15.86 -10.26
CA ILE A 192 -8.78 -14.92 -9.20
C ILE A 192 -9.96 -15.48 -8.42
N GLY A 193 -9.72 -15.79 -7.15
CA GLY A 193 -10.78 -15.88 -6.17
C GLY A 193 -11.21 -14.49 -5.75
N ILE A 194 -12.52 -14.24 -5.76
CA ILE A 194 -13.13 -13.07 -5.15
C ILE A 194 -13.88 -13.57 -3.94
N ASP A 195 -13.43 -13.16 -2.76
CA ASP A 195 -13.94 -13.63 -1.49
C ASP A 195 -14.26 -12.38 -0.66
N ILE A 196 -15.55 -12.01 -0.62
CA ILE A 196 -16.03 -10.80 0.07
C ILE A 196 -17.10 -11.17 1.09
N GLY A 197 -16.81 -10.90 2.37
CA GLY A 197 -17.64 -11.25 3.49
C GLY A 197 -17.10 -12.43 4.30
N VAL A 198 -17.97 -13.35 4.75
CA VAL A 198 -17.58 -14.44 5.67
C VAL A 198 -17.80 -15.80 5.05
N PHE A 199 -16.88 -16.73 5.31
CA PHE A 199 -16.98 -18.11 4.86
C PHE A 199 -16.88 -19.06 6.05
N ASN A 200 -17.76 -20.08 6.06
CA ASN A 200 -17.86 -21.14 7.08
C ASN A 200 -16.56 -21.96 7.29
N THR A 201 -15.46 -21.62 6.60
CA THR A 201 -14.16 -22.27 6.68
C THR A 201 -13.20 -21.60 7.66
N HIS A 202 -13.51 -20.41 8.17
CA HIS A 202 -12.63 -19.67 9.09
C HIS A 202 -13.35 -19.37 10.41
N ILE A 203 -12.94 -20.06 11.47
CA ILE A 203 -13.43 -19.82 12.84
C ILE A 203 -12.94 -18.44 13.28
N GLY A 204 -13.87 -17.56 13.69
CA GLY A 204 -13.55 -16.22 14.22
C GLY A 204 -13.77 -15.05 13.25
N VAL A 205 -14.22 -15.29 12.02
CA VAL A 205 -14.51 -14.24 11.03
C VAL A 205 -15.85 -13.55 11.35
N ILE A 206 -15.86 -12.22 11.29
CA ILE A 206 -17.00 -11.37 11.65
C ILE A 206 -17.70 -10.91 10.36
N PRO A 207 -19.06 -10.86 10.31
CA PRO A 207 -19.78 -10.28 9.18
C PRO A 207 -19.33 -8.86 8.84
N GLN A 208 -19.64 -8.41 7.61
CA GLN A 208 -19.50 -7.02 7.19
C GLN A 208 -20.89 -6.36 7.16
N PRO A 209 -21.47 -6.03 8.33
CA PRO A 209 -22.87 -5.63 8.45
C PRO A 209 -23.19 -4.29 7.76
N ASN A 210 -22.17 -3.50 7.43
CA ASN A 210 -22.32 -2.20 6.79
C ASN A 210 -22.06 -2.24 5.28
N LEU A 211 -21.42 -3.29 4.75
CA LEU A 211 -21.03 -3.32 3.34
C LEU A 211 -22.28 -3.50 2.47
N SER A 212 -22.69 -2.41 1.82
CA SER A 212 -23.87 -2.40 0.95
C SER A 212 -23.61 -1.87 -0.46
N ASP A 213 -22.46 -1.24 -0.74
CA ASP A 213 -22.12 -0.74 -2.07
C ASP A 213 -20.95 -1.51 -2.72
N PHE A 214 -21.26 -2.20 -3.81
CA PHE A 214 -20.35 -3.02 -4.61
C PHE A 214 -20.10 -2.43 -6.01
N CYS A 215 -20.58 -1.22 -6.30
CA CYS A 215 -20.58 -0.67 -7.65
C CYS A 215 -19.17 -0.47 -8.23
N ALA A 216 -18.16 -0.30 -7.38
CA ALA A 216 -16.75 -0.27 -7.81
C ALA A 216 -16.31 -1.54 -8.57
N LEU A 217 -16.96 -2.70 -8.36
CA LEU A 217 -16.62 -3.95 -9.06
C LEU A 217 -17.23 -4.09 -10.46
N GLN A 218 -18.02 -3.12 -10.93
CA GLN A 218 -18.65 -3.19 -12.26
C GLN A 218 -17.65 -3.41 -13.39
N ASN A 219 -16.53 -2.67 -13.36
CA ASN A 219 -15.50 -2.77 -14.39
C ASN A 219 -14.84 -4.16 -14.39
N LEU A 220 -14.55 -4.71 -13.20
CA LEU A 220 -13.98 -6.04 -13.04
C LEU A 220 -14.87 -7.12 -13.68
N PHE A 221 -16.18 -7.06 -13.42
CA PHE A 221 -17.10 -8.06 -13.94
C PHE A 221 -17.49 -7.87 -15.41
N SER A 222 -17.43 -6.63 -15.91
CA SER A 222 -17.78 -6.33 -17.31
C SER A 222 -16.61 -6.53 -18.27
N ASN A 223 -15.38 -6.23 -17.83
CA ASN A 223 -14.21 -6.12 -18.70
C ASN A 223 -13.02 -7.00 -18.24
N GLY A 224 -13.05 -7.52 -17.01
CA GLY A 224 -11.96 -8.32 -16.45
C GLY A 224 -12.07 -9.82 -16.75
N THR A 225 -11.01 -10.54 -16.39
CA THR A 225 -10.94 -12.01 -16.39
C THR A 225 -11.02 -12.52 -14.95
N PHE A 226 -11.94 -13.43 -14.69
CA PHE A 226 -12.17 -14.03 -13.37
C PHE A 226 -12.68 -15.46 -13.52
N ASN A 227 -12.63 -16.26 -12.44
CA ASN A 227 -13.29 -17.57 -12.43
C ASN A 227 -14.61 -17.50 -11.70
N PRO A 228 -15.74 -17.71 -12.39
CA PRO A 228 -17.05 -17.64 -11.76
C PRO A 228 -17.24 -18.67 -10.64
N ASN A 229 -16.48 -19.78 -10.63
CA ASN A 229 -16.53 -20.78 -9.57
C ASN A 229 -15.78 -20.38 -8.29
N LEU A 230 -14.98 -19.31 -8.35
CA LEU A 230 -14.23 -18.78 -7.20
C LEU A 230 -14.73 -17.41 -6.76
N ILE A 231 -15.93 -17.00 -7.19
CA ILE A 231 -16.59 -15.78 -6.70
C ILE A 231 -17.50 -16.14 -5.55
N ARG A 232 -17.35 -15.40 -4.46
CA ARG A 232 -18.20 -15.50 -3.31
C ARG A 232 -18.42 -14.13 -2.68
N ILE A 233 -19.68 -13.70 -2.64
CA ILE A 233 -20.15 -12.48 -1.98
C ILE A 233 -21.28 -12.92 -1.04
N GLN A 234 -21.00 -12.96 0.26
CA GLN A 234 -21.97 -13.46 1.24
C GLN A 234 -21.71 -12.91 2.64
N GLN A 235 -22.77 -12.81 3.45
CA GLN A 235 -22.69 -12.32 4.83
C GLN A 235 -22.23 -10.86 4.97
N ASN A 236 -22.52 -10.06 3.93
CA ASN A 236 -22.46 -8.59 3.94
C ASN A 236 -23.87 -8.00 4.17
N SER A 237 -23.97 -6.68 4.34
CA SER A 237 -25.27 -5.99 4.42
C SER A 237 -26.10 -6.20 3.15
N TYR A 238 -25.44 -6.07 1.99
CA TYR A 238 -25.98 -6.43 0.68
C TYR A 238 -25.13 -7.52 0.03
N ASN A 239 -25.75 -8.51 -0.61
CA ASN A 239 -25.04 -9.61 -1.26
C ASN A 239 -25.51 -9.75 -2.72
N PRO A 240 -25.09 -8.83 -3.62
CA PRO A 240 -25.47 -8.89 -5.02
C PRO A 240 -24.88 -10.12 -5.72
N THR A 241 -25.57 -10.61 -6.74
CA THR A 241 -24.96 -11.54 -7.69
C THR A 241 -24.01 -10.80 -8.64
N VAL A 242 -23.15 -11.53 -9.34
CA VAL A 242 -22.30 -10.95 -10.40
C VAL A 242 -23.14 -10.23 -11.45
N GLN A 243 -24.29 -10.81 -11.83
CA GLN A 243 -25.18 -10.19 -12.81
C GLN A 243 -25.83 -8.91 -12.27
N ASP A 244 -26.22 -8.89 -10.99
CA ASP A 244 -26.75 -7.66 -10.36
C ASP A 244 -25.71 -6.53 -10.45
N ILE A 245 -24.43 -6.83 -10.20
CA ILE A 245 -23.36 -5.83 -10.32
C ILE A 245 -23.21 -5.36 -11.77
N ILE A 246 -23.13 -6.28 -12.75
CA ILE A 246 -23.04 -5.95 -14.18
C ILE A 246 -24.21 -5.09 -14.64
N ASP A 247 -25.42 -5.36 -14.14
CA ASP A 247 -26.64 -4.65 -14.50
C ASP A 247 -26.82 -3.30 -13.76
N GLY A 248 -25.89 -2.95 -12.86
CA GLY A 248 -25.92 -1.71 -12.08
C GLY A 248 -26.78 -1.78 -10.80
N ASN A 249 -27.30 -2.95 -10.45
CA ASN A 249 -27.98 -3.21 -9.18
C ASN A 249 -26.96 -3.58 -8.09
N CYS A 250 -26.00 -2.71 -7.82
CA CYS A 250 -24.81 -3.00 -7.00
C CYS A 250 -24.82 -2.35 -5.61
N SER A 251 -25.86 -1.59 -5.24
CA SER A 251 -25.97 -0.95 -3.93
C SER A 251 -27.38 -1.01 -3.32
N GLN A 252 -27.45 -0.99 -1.97
CA GLN A 252 -28.70 -0.94 -1.16
C GLN A 252 -28.58 -0.02 0.05
#